data_AF-A0A7Y9BMW7-F1
#
_entry.id   AF-A0A7Y9BMW7-F1
#
_cell.length_a   1.000
_cell.length_b   1.000
_cell.length_c   1.000
_cell.angle_alpha   90.00
_cell.angle_beta   90.00
_cell.angle_gamma   90.00
#
_symmetry.space_group_name_H-M   'P 1'
#
loop_
_entity.id
_entity.type
_entity.pdbx_description
1 polymer ?
#
loop_
_entity_poly.entity_id
_entity_poly.type
_entity_poly.pdbx_seq_one_letter_code
_entity_poly.pdbx_strand_id
1 'polypeptide(L)'
;MGLPERMTVRELIRLRVREEVDRHNARPGSRFHGLVRPDGAERQPNGYRLREPRRLDWERQAEIAERASAADGFFVLAGDRQAEELDEVVDLTTDPDLVFIRLVALAGG
;
A
#
# COMPACT_ATOMS: atom_id res chain seq x y z
N MET A 1 18.55 -5.03 10.97
CA MET A 1 18.43 -3.56 10.96
C MET A 1 16.98 -3.25 11.28
N GLY A 2 16.70 -2.57 12.39
CA GLY A 2 15.34 -2.14 12.72
C GLY A 2 14.85 -1.06 11.75
N LEU A 3 13.56 -0.76 11.78
CA LEU A 3 13.03 0.43 11.12
C LEU A 3 13.57 1.69 11.84
N PRO A 4 13.75 2.81 11.13
CA PRO A 4 13.98 4.11 11.76
C PRO A 4 12.89 4.43 12.78
N GLU A 5 13.20 5.22 13.80
CA GLU A 5 12.21 5.65 14.81
C GLU A 5 11.15 6.60 14.24
N ARG A 6 11.51 7.38 13.22
CA ARG A 6 10.63 8.36 12.59
C ARG A 6 10.70 8.22 11.08
N MET A 7 9.54 8.23 10.43
CA MET A 7 9.40 8.11 8.99
C MET A 7 8.25 8.98 8.50
N THR A 8 8.38 9.53 7.30
CA THR A 8 7.25 10.17 6.62
C THR A 8 6.20 9.15 6.20
N VAL A 9 4.94 9.56 6.08
CA VAL A 9 3.86 8.74 5.51
C VAL A 9 4.25 8.19 4.14
N ARG A 10 4.94 8.99 3.33
CA ARG A 10 5.52 8.58 2.04
C ARG A 10 6.46 7.39 2.21
N GLU A 11 7.44 7.48 3.09
CA GLU A 11 8.39 6.39 3.32
C GLU A 11 7.70 5.12 3.84
N LEU A 12 6.68 5.28 4.68
CA LEU A 12 5.86 4.17 5.18
C LEU A 12 5.06 3.48 4.08
N ILE A 13 4.42 4.24 3.18
CA ILE A 13 3.74 3.71 2.00
C ILE A 13 4.73 2.96 1.11
N ARG A 14 5.89 3.57 0.81
CA ARG A 14 6.93 2.93 -0.03
C ARG A 14 7.44 1.64 0.59
N LEU A 15 7.70 1.62 1.89
CA LEU A 15 8.12 0.43 2.64
C LEU A 15 7.05 -0.67 2.53
N ARG A 16 5.80 -0.33 2.84
CA ARG A 16 4.67 -1.27 2.79
C ARG A 16 4.51 -1.88 1.40
N VAL A 17 4.59 -1.07 0.33
CA VAL A 17 4.48 -1.53 -1.05
C VAL A 17 5.65 -2.41 -1.47
N ARG A 18 6.88 -2.05 -1.09
CA ARG A 18 8.07 -2.88 -1.36
C ARG A 18 7.89 -4.28 -0.78
N GLU A 19 7.45 -4.39 0.46
CA GLU A 19 7.21 -5.70 1.09
C GLU A 19 6.12 -6.53 0.40
N GLU A 20 5.05 -5.90 -0.12
CA GLU A 20 4.03 -6.61 -0.90
C GLU A 20 4.57 -7.16 -2.20
N VAL A 21 5.31 -6.31 -2.92
CA VAL A 21 5.89 -6.65 -4.21
C VAL A 21 6.97 -7.71 -4.03
N ASP A 22 7.81 -7.63 -3.00
CA ASP A 22 8.81 -8.66 -2.68
C ASP A 22 8.14 -9.99 -2.34
N ARG A 23 7.08 -9.98 -1.51
CA ARG A 23 6.31 -11.18 -1.16
C ARG A 23 5.67 -11.82 -2.39
N HIS A 24 5.11 -11.03 -3.29
CA HIS A 24 4.57 -11.50 -4.57
C HIS A 24 5.67 -12.03 -5.48
N ASN A 25 6.76 -11.29 -5.63
CA ASN A 25 7.88 -11.65 -6.50
C ASN A 25 8.63 -12.90 -6.04
N ALA A 26 8.59 -13.23 -4.74
CA ALA A 26 9.13 -14.49 -4.21
C ALA A 26 8.34 -15.72 -4.70
N ARG A 27 7.06 -15.56 -5.03
CA ARG A 27 6.19 -16.61 -5.59
C ARG A 27 5.23 -16.01 -6.63
N PRO A 28 5.71 -15.63 -7.82
CA PRO A 28 4.90 -14.90 -8.79
C PRO A 28 3.66 -15.71 -9.20
N GLY A 29 2.49 -15.07 -9.13
CA GLY A 29 1.22 -15.67 -9.50
C GLY A 29 0.32 -14.70 -10.27
N SER A 30 -0.86 -15.18 -10.65
CA SER A 30 -1.88 -14.35 -11.32
C SER A 30 -2.69 -13.48 -10.35
N ARG A 31 -2.48 -13.63 -9.04
CA ARG A 31 -3.17 -12.85 -8.00
C ARG A 31 -2.16 -12.02 -7.22
N PHE A 32 -2.49 -10.74 -7.03
CA PHE A 32 -1.75 -9.81 -6.19
C PHE A 32 -2.65 -9.29 -5.09
N HIS A 33 -2.21 -9.45 -3.84
CA HIS A 33 -2.89 -8.97 -2.64
C HIS A 33 -2.08 -7.83 -2.05
N GLY A 34 -2.34 -6.61 -2.53
CA GLY A 34 -1.64 -5.41 -2.08
C GLY A 34 -2.55 -4.21 -1.87
N LEU A 35 -1.94 -3.12 -1.45
CA LEU A 35 -2.59 -1.87 -1.08
C LEU A 35 -3.30 -1.21 -2.26
N VAL A 36 -2.64 -1.21 -3.43
CA VAL A 36 -3.14 -0.62 -4.67
C VAL A 36 -3.08 -1.58 -5.85
N ARG A 37 -3.91 -1.31 -6.85
CA ARG A 37 -4.01 -2.12 -8.08
C ARG A 37 -2.75 -1.97 -8.92
N PRO A 38 -2.04 -3.07 -9.27
CA PRO A 38 -0.96 -3.00 -10.25
C PRO A 38 -1.46 -2.63 -11.64
N ASP A 39 -0.58 -2.05 -12.46
CA ASP A 39 -0.93 -1.69 -13.82
C ASP A 39 -1.41 -2.90 -14.64
N GLY A 40 -2.45 -2.70 -15.44
CA GLY A 40 -3.06 -3.75 -16.26
C GLY A 40 -3.74 -4.87 -15.47
N ALA A 41 -3.83 -4.78 -14.14
CA ALA A 41 -4.54 -5.73 -13.31
C ALA A 41 -6.05 -5.39 -13.23
N GLU A 42 -6.86 -6.41 -13.02
CA GLU A 42 -8.30 -6.26 -12.79
C GLU A 42 -8.62 -6.34 -11.30
N ARG A 43 -9.57 -5.52 -10.84
CA ARG A 43 -10.03 -5.58 -9.44
C ARG A 43 -10.91 -6.81 -9.26
N GLN A 44 -10.66 -7.55 -8.18
CA GLN A 44 -11.49 -8.67 -7.72
C GLN A 44 -11.86 -8.46 -6.24
N PRO A 45 -12.90 -9.15 -5.71
CA PRO A 45 -13.31 -9.01 -4.31
C PRO A 45 -12.16 -9.17 -3.31
N ASN A 46 -11.23 -10.10 -3.58
CA ASN A 46 -10.14 -10.43 -2.67
C ASN A 46 -8.76 -9.95 -3.13
N GLY A 47 -8.64 -9.02 -4.09
CA GLY A 47 -7.34 -8.53 -4.55
C GLY A 47 -7.34 -8.09 -6.00
N TYR A 48 -6.22 -8.30 -6.68
CA TYR A 48 -6.04 -7.93 -8.08
C TYR A 48 -5.64 -9.13 -8.92
N ARG A 49 -6.29 -9.31 -10.06
CA ARG A 49 -5.92 -10.34 -11.05
C ARG A 49 -4.98 -9.73 -12.08
N LEU A 50 -3.77 -10.25 -12.17
CA LEU A 50 -2.85 -9.97 -13.27
C LEU A 50 -3.29 -10.76 -14.51
N ARG A 51 -3.22 -10.13 -15.70
CA ARG A 51 -3.54 -10.79 -16.98
C ARG A 51 -2.62 -11.97 -17.27
N GLU A 52 -1.36 -11.83 -16.90
CA GLU A 52 -0.33 -12.86 -16.97
C GLU A 52 0.50 -12.86 -15.67
N PRO A 53 0.98 -14.02 -15.19
CA PRO A 53 1.92 -14.08 -14.08
C PRO A 53 3.19 -13.31 -14.42
N ARG A 54 3.52 -12.29 -13.61
CA ARG A 54 4.70 -11.45 -13.83
C ARG A 54 5.24 -10.93 -12.52
N ARG A 55 6.53 -10.55 -12.54
CA ARG A 55 7.13 -9.76 -11.48
C ARG A 55 6.60 -8.32 -11.54
N LEU A 56 6.46 -7.70 -10.39
CA LEU A 56 6.08 -6.29 -10.26
C LEU A 56 7.31 -5.46 -9.92
N ASP A 57 7.34 -4.25 -10.46
CA ASP A 57 8.29 -3.19 -10.13
C ASP A 57 7.75 -2.45 -8.90
N TRP A 58 8.51 -2.43 -7.81
CA TRP A 58 8.03 -1.89 -6.55
C TRP A 58 8.06 -0.36 -6.55
N GLU A 59 9.04 0.27 -7.21
CA GLU A 59 9.11 1.73 -7.32
C GLU A 59 7.88 2.26 -8.06
N ARG A 60 7.54 1.66 -9.20
CA ARG A 60 6.35 2.03 -9.97
C ARG A 60 5.07 1.78 -9.19
N GLN A 61 5.00 0.67 -8.45
CA GLN A 61 3.84 0.37 -7.61
C GLN A 61 3.70 1.38 -6.46
N ALA A 62 4.82 1.85 -5.89
CA ALA A 62 4.83 2.82 -4.82
C ALA A 62 4.38 4.20 -5.30
N GLU A 63 4.77 4.62 -6.50
CA GLU A 63 4.25 5.84 -7.12
C GLU A 63 2.73 5.80 -7.33
N ILE A 64 2.19 4.63 -7.71
CA ILE A 64 0.73 4.43 -7.82
C ILE A 64 0.08 4.56 -6.44
N ALA A 65 0.72 4.02 -5.39
CA ALA A 65 0.22 4.10 -4.01
C ALA A 65 0.22 5.54 -3.48
N GLU A 66 1.30 6.29 -3.67
CA GLU A 66 1.38 7.70 -3.27
C GLU A 66 0.27 8.54 -3.94
N ARG A 67 0.07 8.37 -5.25
CA ARG A 67 -1.01 9.05 -5.99
C ARG A 67 -2.41 8.62 -5.51
N ALA A 68 -2.59 7.34 -5.19
CA ALA A 68 -3.87 6.85 -4.70
C ALA A 68 -4.18 7.36 -3.30
N SER A 69 -3.18 7.44 -2.40
CA SER A 69 -3.35 8.01 -1.06
C SER A 69 -3.81 9.46 -1.14
N ALA A 70 -3.17 10.26 -2.00
CA ALA A 70 -3.53 11.67 -2.20
C ALA A 70 -4.89 11.88 -2.90
N ALA A 71 -5.48 10.83 -3.47
CA ALA A 71 -6.77 10.84 -4.15
C ALA A 71 -7.84 10.04 -3.38
N ASP A 72 -7.70 9.96 -2.05
CA ASP A 72 -8.62 9.25 -1.15
C ASP A 72 -8.84 7.77 -1.49
N GLY A 73 -7.85 7.11 -2.12
CA GLY A 73 -7.93 5.70 -2.51
C GLY A 73 -7.73 4.74 -1.33
N PHE A 74 -7.01 5.17 -0.30
CA PHE A 74 -6.82 4.50 0.97
C PHE A 74 -6.31 5.50 2.02
N PHE A 75 -6.40 5.13 3.30
CA PHE A 75 -5.89 5.93 4.42
C PHE A 75 -4.78 5.20 5.18
N VAL A 76 -3.89 5.97 5.79
CA VAL A 76 -2.89 5.50 6.74
C VAL A 76 -3.29 5.99 8.13
N LEU A 77 -3.47 5.05 9.07
CA LEU A 77 -3.70 5.36 10.48
C LEU A 77 -2.42 5.07 11.27
N ALA A 78 -1.98 6.05 12.06
CA ALA A 78 -0.94 5.90 13.08
C ALA A 78 -1.62 6.01 14.45
N GLY A 79 -1.72 4.88 15.16
CA GLY A 79 -2.62 4.75 16.31
C GLY A 79 -4.07 5.06 15.91
N ASP A 80 -4.66 6.04 16.57
CA ASP A 80 -6.04 6.49 16.32
C ASP A 80 -6.14 7.72 15.39
N ARG A 81 -5.00 8.18 14.84
CA ARG A 81 -4.96 9.37 13.99
C ARG A 81 -4.76 8.99 12.53
N GLN A 82 -5.62 9.52 11.66
CA GLN A 82 -5.40 9.47 10.23
C GLN A 82 -4.31 10.47 9.84
N ALA A 83 -3.32 10.00 9.08
CA ALA A 83 -2.33 10.88 8.49
C ALA A 83 -2.94 11.63 7.30
N GLU A 84 -2.69 12.93 7.21
CA GLU A 84 -3.34 13.81 6.23
C GLU A 84 -2.45 14.10 5.02
N GLU A 85 -1.13 14.09 5.20
CA GLU A 85 -0.16 14.49 4.18
C GLU A 85 0.97 13.47 4.02
N LEU A 86 1.51 13.33 2.80
CA LEU A 86 2.59 12.38 2.52
C LEU A 86 3.90 12.72 3.25
N ASP A 87 4.16 14.01 3.47
CA ASP A 87 5.39 14.48 4.11
C ASP A 87 5.24 14.61 5.64
N GLU A 88 4.06 14.26 6.17
CA GLU A 88 3.82 14.16 7.61
C GLU A 88 4.73 13.08 8.22
N VAL A 89 5.38 13.40 9.34
CA VAL A 89 6.27 12.47 10.05
C VAL A 89 5.50 11.73 11.13
N VAL A 90 5.61 10.41 11.12
CA VAL A 90 5.07 9.49 12.12
C VAL A 90 6.20 9.00 13.03
N ASP A 91 5.94 8.95 14.34
CA ASP A 91 6.87 8.41 15.32
C ASP A 91 6.53 6.95 15.62
N LEU A 92 7.32 6.05 15.07
CA LEU A 92 7.13 4.60 15.17
C LEU A 92 7.46 4.04 16.56
N THR A 93 7.98 4.87 17.49
CA THR A 93 8.23 4.47 18.87
C THR A 93 7.04 4.74 19.77
N THR A 94 6.24 5.76 19.45
CA THR A 94 5.07 6.18 20.24
C THR A 94 3.74 5.81 19.60
N ASP A 95 3.70 5.60 18.29
CA ASP A 95 2.52 5.15 17.55
C ASP A 95 2.59 3.62 17.37
N PRO A 96 1.94 2.82 18.23
CA PRO A 96 2.19 1.37 18.32
C PRO A 96 1.67 0.59 17.11
N ASP A 97 0.67 1.14 16.40
CA ASP A 97 0.00 0.48 15.28
C ASP A 97 -0.04 1.37 14.05
N LEU A 98 0.45 0.84 12.92
CA LEU A 98 0.34 1.47 11.60
C LEU A 98 -0.59 0.64 10.72
N VAL A 99 -1.75 1.20 10.36
CA VAL A 99 -2.80 0.50 9.61
C VAL A 99 -3.04 1.17 8.26
N PHE A 100 -3.07 0.38 7.19
CA PHE A 100 -3.41 0.82 5.84
C PHE A 100 -4.83 0.37 5.50
N ILE A 101 -5.76 1.30 5.37
CA ILE A 101 -7.18 1.02 5.13
C ILE A 101 -7.52 1.32 3.68
N ARG A 102 -7.70 0.28 2.86
CA ARG A 102 -8.14 0.43 1.47
C ARG A 102 -9.64 0.67 1.40
N LEU A 103 -10.05 1.71 0.66
CA LEU A 103 -11.46 1.92 0.37
C LEU A 103 -11.94 0.97 -0.74
N VAL A 104 -13.05 0.31 -0.45
CA VAL A 104 -13.78 -0.52 -1.41
C VAL A 104 -15.14 0.13 -1.62
N ALA A 105 -15.46 0.46 -2.86
CA ALA A 105 -16.81 0.91 -3.19
C ALA A 105 -17.78 -0.22 -2.80
N LEU A 106 -18.73 0.08 -1.91
CA LEU A 106 -19.81 -0.84 -1.61
C LEU A 106 -20.71 -0.89 -2.84
N ALA A 107 -20.78 -2.06 -3.49
CA ALA A 107 -21.79 -2.28 -4.51
C ALA A 107 -23.16 -2.28 -3.83
N GLY A 108 -23.93 -1.22 -4.02
CA GLY A 108 -25.34 -1.14 -3.67
C GLY A 108 -26.17 -1.13 -4.95
N GLY A 109 -26.96 -2.19 -5.16
CA GLY A 109 -27.85 -2.39 -6.30
C GLY A 109 -27.82 -3.82 -6.82
#